data_AF-A0A7W8E6K6-F1
#
_entry.id   AF-A0A7W8E6K6-F1
#
_cell.length_a   1.000
_cell.length_b   1.000
_cell.length_c   1.000
_cell.angle_alpha   90.00
_cell.angle_beta   90.00
_cell.angle_gamma   90.00
#
_symmetry.space_group_name_H-M   'P 1'
#
loop_
_entity.id
_entity.type
_entity.pdbx_description
1 polymer ?
#
loop_
_entity_poly.entity_id
_entity_poly.type
_entity_poly.pdbx_seq_one_letter_code
_entity_poly.pdbx_strand_id
1 'polypeptide(L)'
;MLILRALAIQFLAFSLSTAPLPQAPSLPAAETAESLTPPGSNYSPALFQAPLLPADLGYLQQFAGAPAKDLLRDKQFKKLMKLFVPSCIFHYGRDMSLPDALSMAFEGSRIPIEVRDHRYLLVAGQQGPYLQGRGFLWIDLQTGIGLGGFYFAPTNGEPTPALNLFSKQVKEDTLGLSQLPPAFVDDFVQWSTSARVGPVVTRYFITGNNKKILLEHDEDFCGSADGTVAPHNGICEQLNAQAADLDVTAADYLEQVHHATNATAWMLSPSQIAWLGVRDRTCGGVLNPLNCRINITRQRVHIITGRPPIRPHPVLR
;
A
#
# COMPACT_ATOMS: atom_id res chain seq x y z
N MET A 1 -5.26 0.95 -91.57
CA MET A 1 -3.89 0.59 -91.98
C MET A 1 -2.94 1.18 -90.96
N LEU A 2 -2.46 0.35 -90.03
CA LEU A 2 -1.56 0.73 -88.93
C LEU A 2 -0.12 0.90 -89.45
N ILE A 3 0.57 1.96 -89.04
CA ILE A 3 2.03 2.01 -88.99
C ILE A 3 2.44 2.57 -87.63
N LEU A 4 2.86 1.68 -86.73
CA LEU A 4 3.49 2.00 -85.45
C LEU A 4 4.97 2.30 -85.70
N ARG A 5 5.47 3.45 -85.25
CA ARG A 5 6.90 3.75 -85.13
C ARG A 5 7.38 3.34 -83.73
N ALA A 6 8.36 2.44 -83.68
CA ALA A 6 9.08 2.07 -82.47
C ALA A 6 10.15 3.12 -82.14
N LEU A 7 10.12 3.66 -80.92
CA LEU A 7 11.21 4.43 -80.34
C LEU A 7 12.00 3.52 -79.40
N ALA A 8 13.29 3.34 -79.70
CA ALA A 8 14.23 2.66 -78.82
C ALA A 8 14.72 3.64 -77.75
N ILE A 9 14.52 3.29 -76.47
CA ILE A 9 15.06 4.02 -75.32
C ILE A 9 16.27 3.23 -74.79
N GLN A 10 17.45 3.83 -74.89
CA GLN A 10 18.67 3.32 -74.27
C GLN A 10 18.64 3.57 -72.76
N PHE A 11 18.70 2.50 -71.96
CA PHE A 11 18.89 2.57 -70.52
C PHE A 11 20.38 2.78 -70.21
N LEU A 12 20.73 3.94 -69.64
CA LEU A 12 22.01 4.15 -68.97
C LEU A 12 21.91 3.56 -67.55
N ALA A 13 22.66 2.48 -67.31
CA ALA A 13 22.83 1.90 -65.99
C ALA A 13 23.80 2.77 -65.18
N PHE A 14 23.27 3.52 -64.20
CA PHE A 14 24.08 4.13 -63.15
C PHE A 14 24.37 3.09 -62.07
N SER A 15 25.64 2.68 -61.96
CA SER A 15 26.13 1.92 -60.81
C SER A 15 26.22 2.84 -59.59
N LEU A 16 25.20 2.82 -58.73
CA LEU A 16 25.27 3.42 -57.40
C LEU A 16 26.12 2.52 -56.50
N SER A 17 27.32 3.00 -56.17
CA SER A 17 28.16 2.46 -55.11
C SER A 17 27.45 2.67 -53.78
N THR A 18 26.98 1.59 -53.16
CA THR A 18 26.45 1.59 -51.79
C THR A 18 27.60 1.68 -50.81
N ALA A 19 27.88 2.89 -50.31
CA ALA A 19 28.69 3.07 -49.12
C ALA A 19 27.97 2.40 -47.91
N PRO A 20 28.68 1.69 -47.03
CA PRO A 20 28.09 1.17 -45.80
C PRO A 20 27.62 2.35 -44.94
N LEU A 21 26.34 2.36 -44.58
CA LEU A 21 25.81 3.27 -43.57
C LEU A 21 26.61 3.08 -42.26
N PRO A 22 27.03 4.14 -41.57
CA PRO A 22 27.56 4.02 -40.22
C PRO A 22 26.49 3.39 -39.35
N GLN A 23 26.82 2.24 -38.76
CA GLN A 23 26.00 1.61 -37.74
C GLN A 23 25.71 2.65 -36.66
N ALA A 24 24.42 2.99 -36.51
CA ALA A 24 23.96 3.73 -35.36
C ALA A 24 24.44 2.99 -34.11
N PRO A 25 25.02 3.69 -33.11
CA PRO A 25 25.35 3.05 -31.85
C PRO A 25 24.08 2.44 -31.30
N SER A 26 24.09 1.11 -31.18
CA SER A 26 23.10 0.35 -30.43
C SER A 26 22.99 0.99 -29.06
N LEU A 27 21.86 1.63 -28.79
CA LEU A 27 21.50 2.06 -27.44
C LEU A 27 21.73 0.85 -26.52
N PRO A 28 22.52 0.99 -25.44
CA PRO A 28 22.54 -0.05 -24.44
C PRO A 28 21.10 -0.28 -24.00
N ALA A 29 20.71 -1.55 -24.01
CA ALA A 29 19.45 -2.00 -23.43
C ALA A 29 19.31 -1.30 -22.08
N ALA A 30 18.16 -0.66 -21.86
CA ALA A 30 17.84 -0.05 -20.59
C ALA A 30 18.05 -1.12 -19.52
N GLU A 31 19.17 -1.01 -18.78
CA GLU A 31 19.32 -1.65 -17.50
C GLU A 31 18.11 -1.19 -16.70
N THR A 32 17.20 -2.12 -16.48
CA THR A 32 16.21 -2.03 -15.41
C THR A 32 16.98 -1.54 -14.20
N ALA A 33 16.78 -0.28 -13.82
CA ALA A 33 17.36 0.26 -12.61
C ALA A 33 16.85 -0.62 -11.47
N GLU A 34 17.66 -1.59 -11.06
CA GLU A 34 17.50 -2.31 -9.80
C GLU A 34 17.55 -1.24 -8.73
N SER A 35 16.37 -0.77 -8.30
CA SER A 35 16.30 0.11 -7.15
C SER A 35 16.85 -0.70 -5.98
N LEU A 36 18.01 -0.31 -5.47
CA LEU A 36 18.60 -0.87 -4.26
C LEU A 36 17.51 -0.89 -3.19
N THR A 37 17.03 -2.08 -2.84
CA THR A 37 16.08 -2.26 -1.75
C THR A 37 16.77 -1.81 -0.47
N PRO A 38 16.17 -0.92 0.33
CA PRO A 38 16.77 -0.49 1.58
C PRO A 38 17.08 -1.68 2.49
N PRO A 39 18.15 -1.62 3.31
CA PRO A 39 18.45 -2.66 4.28
C PRO A 39 17.22 -2.95 5.16
N GLY A 40 16.81 -4.21 5.25
CA GLY A 40 15.66 -4.62 6.06
C GLY A 40 14.30 -4.57 5.36
N SER A 41 14.22 -4.14 4.10
CA SER A 41 12.99 -4.28 3.31
C SER A 41 12.76 -5.75 2.93
N ASN A 42 11.54 -6.24 3.17
CA ASN A 42 11.06 -7.55 2.69
C ASN A 42 10.24 -7.40 1.39
N TYR A 43 10.35 -6.26 0.70
CA TYR A 43 9.58 -5.94 -0.50
C TYR A 43 9.94 -6.86 -1.65
N SER A 44 8.91 -7.37 -2.32
CA SER A 44 9.03 -8.09 -3.59
C SER A 44 8.03 -7.49 -4.59
N PRO A 45 8.48 -7.02 -5.77
CA PRO A 45 7.57 -6.54 -6.82
C PRO A 45 6.54 -7.60 -7.26
N ALA A 46 6.87 -8.88 -7.13
CA ALA A 46 5.96 -9.99 -7.48
C ALA A 46 4.67 -10.04 -6.65
N LEU A 47 4.62 -9.32 -5.52
CA LEU A 47 3.42 -9.12 -4.72
C LEU A 47 2.29 -8.43 -5.53
N PHE A 48 2.67 -7.58 -6.50
CA PHE A 48 1.76 -6.75 -7.27
C PHE A 48 1.46 -7.36 -8.64
N GLN A 49 0.24 -7.86 -8.80
CA GLN A 49 -0.29 -8.43 -10.03
C GLN A 49 -0.97 -7.36 -10.86
N ALA A 50 -0.87 -7.47 -12.20
CA ALA A 50 -1.49 -6.55 -13.14
C ALA A 50 -1.19 -5.07 -12.82
N PRO A 51 0.09 -4.65 -12.84
CA PRO A 51 0.45 -3.25 -12.72
C PRO A 51 -0.26 -2.40 -13.78
N LEU A 52 -0.53 -1.14 -13.44
CA LEU A 52 -1.07 -0.15 -14.37
C LEU A 52 -0.04 0.08 -15.49
N LEU A 53 -0.48 0.30 -16.72
CA LEU A 53 0.44 0.56 -17.83
C LEU A 53 1.03 1.96 -17.69
N PRO A 54 2.36 2.15 -17.65
CA PRO A 54 2.97 3.48 -17.49
C PRO A 54 2.54 4.50 -18.56
N ALA A 55 2.28 4.03 -19.79
CA ALA A 55 1.75 4.85 -20.88
C ALA A 55 0.38 5.50 -20.54
N ASP A 56 -0.41 4.84 -19.68
CA ASP A 56 -1.70 5.35 -19.23
C ASP A 56 -1.58 6.30 -18.04
N LEU A 57 -0.38 6.49 -17.46
CA LEU A 57 -0.16 7.25 -16.22
C LEU A 57 0.44 8.64 -16.44
N GLY A 58 1.09 8.89 -17.58
CA GLY A 58 1.82 10.15 -17.83
C GLY A 58 0.95 11.41 -17.67
N TYR A 59 -0.34 11.33 -18.02
CA TYR A 59 -1.27 12.46 -17.87
C TYR A 59 -1.47 12.90 -16.41
N LEU A 60 -1.18 12.05 -15.42
CA LEU A 60 -1.38 12.37 -14.00
C LEU A 60 -0.46 13.51 -13.52
N GLN A 61 0.67 13.72 -14.20
CA GLN A 61 1.60 14.80 -13.86
C GLN A 61 0.96 16.18 -13.99
N GLN A 62 -0.02 16.35 -14.87
CA GLN A 62 -0.70 17.65 -15.08
C GLN A 62 -1.50 18.10 -13.84
N PHE A 63 -1.78 17.20 -12.90
CA PHE A 63 -2.53 17.50 -11.69
C PHE A 63 -1.64 17.93 -10.51
N ALA A 64 -0.31 17.97 -10.68
CA ALA A 64 0.59 18.46 -9.64
C ALA A 64 0.18 19.87 -9.18
N GLY A 65 0.02 20.05 -7.87
CA GLY A 65 -0.44 21.31 -7.25
C GLY A 65 -1.94 21.55 -7.31
N ALA A 66 -2.71 20.74 -8.06
CA ALA A 66 -4.15 20.90 -8.18
C ALA A 66 -4.89 20.36 -6.93
N PRO A 67 -6.10 20.86 -6.63
CA PRO A 67 -6.98 20.25 -5.62
C PRO A 67 -7.34 18.79 -5.95
N ALA A 68 -7.40 17.92 -4.93
CA ALA A 68 -7.77 16.50 -5.08
C ALA A 68 -9.10 16.29 -5.84
N LYS A 69 -10.08 17.17 -5.63
CA LYS A 69 -11.40 17.11 -6.30
C LYS A 69 -11.30 17.19 -7.83
N ASP A 70 -10.29 17.85 -8.38
CA ASP A 70 -10.16 18.06 -9.83
C ASP A 70 -9.72 16.75 -10.50
N LEU A 71 -8.74 16.06 -9.91
CA LEU A 71 -8.34 14.71 -10.30
C LEU A 71 -9.48 13.71 -10.12
N LEU A 72 -10.21 13.77 -9.01
CA LEU A 72 -11.35 12.88 -8.79
C LEU A 72 -12.51 13.08 -9.75
N ARG A 73 -12.64 14.25 -10.38
CA ARG A 73 -13.66 14.52 -11.41
C ARG A 73 -13.23 14.02 -12.78
N ASP A 74 -11.93 13.83 -13.00
CA ASP A 74 -11.40 13.38 -14.27
C ASP A 74 -11.89 11.97 -14.64
N LYS A 75 -12.35 11.83 -15.88
CA LYS A 75 -12.95 10.58 -16.36
C LYS A 75 -11.91 9.49 -16.56
N GLN A 76 -10.68 9.85 -16.97
CA GLN A 76 -9.59 8.90 -17.16
C GLN A 76 -9.11 8.38 -15.80
N PHE A 77 -9.01 9.25 -14.79
CA PHE A 77 -8.63 8.86 -13.44
C PHE A 77 -9.67 7.98 -12.77
N LYS A 78 -10.96 8.27 -12.91
CA LYS A 78 -12.02 7.37 -12.42
C LYS A 78 -11.95 5.97 -13.03
N LYS A 79 -11.54 5.85 -14.30
CA LYS A 79 -11.30 4.54 -14.94
C LYS A 79 -10.06 3.87 -14.35
N LEU A 80 -8.98 4.63 -14.17
CA LEU A 80 -7.73 4.15 -13.58
C LEU A 80 -7.94 3.62 -12.15
N MET A 81 -8.65 4.37 -11.29
CA MET A 81 -8.95 3.95 -9.92
C MET A 81 -9.62 2.57 -9.85
N LYS A 82 -10.48 2.22 -10.81
CA LYS A 82 -11.14 0.90 -10.83
C LYS A 82 -10.16 -0.27 -10.94
N LEU A 83 -8.96 -0.03 -11.46
CA LEU A 83 -7.95 -1.05 -11.68
C LEU A 83 -7.19 -1.40 -10.40
N PHE A 84 -7.02 -0.45 -9.47
CA PHE A 84 -6.24 -0.68 -8.24
C PHE A 84 -7.02 -0.47 -6.93
N VAL A 85 -8.15 0.24 -6.93
CA VAL A 85 -9.01 0.41 -5.74
C VAL A 85 -10.02 -0.74 -5.66
N PRO A 86 -10.07 -1.51 -4.56
CA PRO A 86 -11.06 -2.56 -4.36
C PRO A 86 -12.51 -2.09 -4.58
N SER A 87 -13.32 -2.93 -5.19
CA SER A 87 -14.75 -2.64 -5.46
C SER A 87 -15.62 -3.31 -4.42
N CYS A 88 -15.28 -3.14 -3.16
CA CYS A 88 -15.96 -3.72 -2.02
C CYS A 88 -16.97 -2.74 -1.40
N ILE A 89 -17.92 -3.29 -0.65
CA ILE A 89 -18.69 -2.50 0.31
C ILE A 89 -17.79 -2.25 1.53
N PHE A 90 -17.80 -1.02 2.01
CA PHE A 90 -16.97 -0.52 3.10
C PHE A 90 -17.87 0.19 4.10
N HIS A 91 -17.71 -0.14 5.38
CA HIS A 91 -18.51 0.44 6.44
C HIS A 91 -17.87 1.72 6.99
N TYR A 92 -18.37 2.87 6.56
CA TYR A 92 -17.90 4.19 7.01
C TYR A 92 -19.10 5.00 7.54
N GLY A 93 -19.56 4.64 8.74
CA GLY A 93 -20.79 5.13 9.37
C GLY A 93 -22.08 4.59 8.72
N ARG A 94 -22.00 4.24 7.43
CA ARG A 94 -22.95 3.46 6.66
C ARG A 94 -22.18 2.63 5.64
N ASP A 95 -22.84 1.61 5.10
CA ASP A 95 -22.30 0.83 4.00
C ASP A 95 -22.30 1.65 2.71
N MET A 96 -21.13 1.75 2.07
CA MET A 96 -20.93 2.42 0.79
C MET A 96 -19.77 1.78 0.04
N SER A 97 -19.52 2.15 -1.22
CA SER A 97 -18.31 1.64 -1.88
C SER A 97 -17.05 2.31 -1.32
N LEU A 98 -15.92 1.60 -1.28
CA LEU A 98 -14.62 2.20 -0.90
C LEU A 98 -14.27 3.44 -1.77
N PRO A 99 -14.49 3.46 -3.10
CA PRO A 99 -14.35 4.67 -3.90
C PRO A 99 -15.22 5.86 -3.45
N ASP A 100 -16.44 5.62 -2.97
CA ASP A 100 -17.31 6.68 -2.46
C ASP A 100 -16.76 7.23 -1.14
N ALA A 101 -16.32 6.36 -0.23
CA ALA A 101 -15.68 6.77 1.02
C ALA A 101 -14.44 7.64 0.78
N LEU A 102 -13.58 7.23 -0.16
CA LEU A 102 -12.42 8.01 -0.61
C LEU A 102 -12.84 9.37 -1.17
N SER A 103 -13.85 9.41 -2.03
CA SER A 103 -14.36 10.66 -2.61
C SER A 103 -14.80 11.62 -1.51
N MET A 104 -15.50 11.13 -0.48
CA MET A 104 -15.92 11.93 0.67
C MET A 104 -14.75 12.46 1.51
N ALA A 105 -13.65 11.70 1.64
CA ALA A 105 -12.45 12.15 2.35
C ALA A 105 -11.64 13.20 1.57
N PHE A 106 -11.74 13.18 0.24
CA PHE A 106 -10.96 14.05 -0.65
C PHE A 106 -11.69 15.31 -1.12
N GLU A 107 -13.03 15.31 -1.21
CA GLU A 107 -13.82 16.38 -1.82
C GLU A 107 -13.59 17.76 -1.16
N GLY A 108 -13.45 17.79 0.17
CA GLY A 108 -13.14 18.99 0.95
C GLY A 108 -11.66 19.23 1.24
N SER A 109 -10.76 18.38 0.72
CA SER A 109 -9.34 18.45 1.05
C SER A 109 -8.71 19.75 0.54
N ARG A 110 -7.94 20.41 1.41
CA ARG A 110 -7.10 21.57 1.07
C ARG A 110 -5.67 21.18 0.72
N ILE A 111 -5.34 19.90 0.81
CA ILE A 111 -4.02 19.39 0.46
C ILE A 111 -3.94 19.31 -1.06
N PRO A 112 -2.98 20.01 -1.70
CA PRO A 112 -2.77 19.88 -3.13
C PRO A 112 -2.23 18.48 -3.46
N ILE A 113 -2.50 18.02 -4.67
CA ILE A 113 -1.90 16.79 -5.21
C ILE A 113 -0.40 17.01 -5.34
N GLU A 114 0.39 16.05 -4.90
CA GLU A 114 1.84 16.10 -5.01
C GLU A 114 2.31 15.08 -6.05
N VAL A 115 3.31 15.45 -6.83
CA VAL A 115 4.05 14.55 -7.72
C VAL A 115 5.51 14.63 -7.32
N ARG A 116 5.96 13.67 -6.51
CA ARG A 116 7.33 13.61 -6.00
C ARG A 116 8.23 12.92 -7.02
N ASP A 117 9.41 13.49 -7.25
CA ASP A 117 10.46 12.96 -8.15
C ASP A 117 9.96 12.63 -9.57
N HIS A 118 8.93 13.33 -10.05
CA HIS A 118 8.23 13.03 -11.31
C HIS A 118 7.73 11.57 -11.43
N ARG A 119 7.63 10.84 -10.30
CA ARG A 119 7.38 9.41 -10.26
C ARG A 119 6.23 9.01 -9.34
N TYR A 120 6.08 9.65 -8.18
CA TYR A 120 5.09 9.24 -7.19
C TYR A 120 3.97 10.27 -7.12
N LEU A 121 2.77 9.88 -7.56
CA LEU A 121 1.57 10.69 -7.37
C LEU A 121 1.02 10.42 -5.98
N LEU A 122 0.78 11.49 -5.23
CA LEU A 122 0.22 11.46 -3.89
C LEU A 122 -1.06 12.31 -3.85
N VAL A 123 -2.14 11.70 -3.37
CA VAL A 123 -3.43 12.38 -3.17
C VAL A 123 -3.84 12.16 -1.72
N ALA A 124 -4.08 13.22 -0.96
CA ALA A 124 -4.42 13.10 0.46
C ALA A 124 -5.67 13.89 0.83
N GLY A 125 -6.42 13.37 1.79
CA GLY A 125 -7.61 13.97 2.37
C GLY A 125 -7.56 13.83 3.89
N GLN A 126 -7.60 14.95 4.61
CA GLN A 126 -7.48 14.97 6.07
C GLN A 126 -8.82 15.12 6.81
N GLN A 127 -9.93 15.34 6.08
CA GLN A 127 -11.21 15.66 6.69
C GLN A 127 -12.38 15.08 5.89
N GLY A 128 -12.69 13.81 6.14
CA GLY A 128 -13.97 13.22 5.80
C GLY A 128 -15.08 13.73 6.72
N PRO A 129 -16.35 13.65 6.28
CA PRO A 129 -17.50 14.21 7.01
C PRO A 129 -17.89 13.42 8.26
N TYR A 130 -17.41 12.18 8.43
CA TYR A 130 -17.79 11.29 9.53
C TYR A 130 -16.56 10.64 10.16
N LEU A 131 -16.67 10.19 11.41
CA LEU A 131 -15.75 9.23 12.04
C LEU A 131 -14.24 9.53 11.86
N GLN A 132 -13.87 10.82 11.75
CA GLN A 132 -12.50 11.26 11.50
C GLN A 132 -11.86 10.64 10.25
N GLY A 133 -12.65 10.41 9.18
CA GLY A 133 -12.16 9.79 7.95
C GLY A 133 -11.01 10.56 7.31
N ARG A 134 -9.92 9.88 6.96
CA ARG A 134 -8.76 10.42 6.24
C ARG A 134 -8.37 9.44 5.16
N GLY A 135 -8.16 9.92 3.95
CA GLY A 135 -7.81 9.10 2.80
C GLY A 135 -6.42 9.44 2.28
N PHE A 136 -5.78 8.47 1.63
CA PHE A 136 -4.65 8.73 0.75
C PHE A 136 -4.63 7.77 -0.45
N LEU A 137 -4.09 8.23 -1.57
CA LEU A 137 -3.74 7.42 -2.73
C LEU A 137 -2.28 7.66 -3.08
N TRP A 138 -1.62 6.60 -3.52
CA TRP A 138 -0.23 6.59 -3.93
C TRP A 138 -0.10 5.80 -5.23
N ILE A 139 0.51 6.38 -6.26
CA ILE A 139 0.74 5.70 -7.54
C ILE A 139 2.19 5.90 -7.97
N ASP A 140 2.91 4.80 -8.19
CA ASP A 140 4.19 4.82 -8.89
C ASP A 140 3.94 4.85 -10.40
N LEU A 141 4.21 6.01 -11.00
CA LEU A 141 3.99 6.28 -12.43
C LEU A 141 4.92 5.46 -13.34
N GLN A 142 6.00 4.87 -12.80
CA GLN A 142 6.94 4.05 -13.57
C GLN A 142 6.62 2.56 -13.49
N THR A 143 6.32 2.06 -12.29
CA THR A 143 6.04 0.62 -12.11
C THR A 143 4.57 0.27 -12.27
N GLY A 144 3.68 1.26 -12.21
CA GLY A 144 2.25 1.05 -12.29
C GLY A 144 1.64 0.49 -11.00
N ILE A 145 2.35 0.53 -9.89
CA ILE A 145 1.82 0.11 -8.60
C ILE A 145 0.90 1.21 -8.06
N GLY A 146 -0.34 0.85 -7.78
CA GLY A 146 -1.34 1.71 -7.16
C GLY A 146 -1.72 1.19 -5.78
N LEU A 147 -1.56 2.03 -4.77
CA LEU A 147 -1.90 1.76 -3.38
C LEU A 147 -2.76 2.90 -2.85
N GLY A 148 -3.45 2.65 -1.75
CA GLY A 148 -4.06 3.72 -0.98
C GLY A 148 -4.35 3.27 0.42
N GLY A 149 -4.93 4.18 1.20
CA GLY A 149 -5.44 3.82 2.49
C GLY A 149 -6.52 4.76 3.01
N PHE A 150 -7.20 4.28 4.04
CA PHE A 150 -8.31 4.97 4.67
C PHE A 150 -8.25 4.76 6.18
N TYR A 151 -8.04 5.85 6.91
CA TYR A 151 -8.06 5.89 8.38
C TYR A 151 -9.40 6.43 8.85
N PHE A 152 -9.99 5.82 9.88
CA PHE A 152 -11.21 6.28 10.52
C PHE A 152 -11.41 5.63 11.89
N ALA A 153 -12.40 6.09 12.64
CA ALA A 153 -12.83 5.51 13.91
C ALA A 153 -14.14 4.72 13.73
N PRO A 154 -14.10 3.42 13.40
CA PRO A 154 -15.30 2.61 13.20
C PRO A 154 -16.20 2.55 14.44
N THR A 155 -17.49 2.30 14.21
CA THR A 155 -18.53 2.16 15.26
C THR A 155 -19.32 0.85 15.16
N ASN A 156 -18.93 -0.04 14.25
CA ASN A 156 -19.50 -1.37 13.98
C ASN A 156 -18.77 -2.49 14.75
N GLY A 157 -18.04 -2.11 15.80
CA GLY A 157 -17.19 -2.98 16.63
C GLY A 157 -15.95 -3.55 15.93
N GLU A 158 -15.60 -3.05 14.74
CA GLU A 158 -14.22 -3.14 14.27
C GLU A 158 -13.30 -2.41 15.29
N PRO A 159 -12.12 -2.98 15.62
CA PRO A 159 -11.13 -2.33 16.45
C PRO A 159 -10.87 -0.88 16.01
N THR A 160 -10.86 0.05 16.96
CA THR A 160 -10.88 1.49 16.69
C THR A 160 -9.75 2.23 17.40
N PRO A 161 -9.07 3.20 16.74
CA PRO A 161 -9.22 3.54 15.33
C PRO A 161 -8.62 2.47 14.40
N ALA A 162 -9.02 2.49 13.13
CA ALA A 162 -8.56 1.55 12.10
C ALA A 162 -7.95 2.27 10.92
N LEU A 163 -6.88 1.69 10.37
CA LEU A 163 -6.28 2.05 9.10
C LEU A 163 -6.41 0.87 8.14
N ASN A 164 -7.09 1.08 7.01
CA ASN A 164 -7.20 0.10 5.94
C ASN A 164 -6.32 0.55 4.77
N LEU A 165 -5.18 -0.12 4.56
CA LEU A 165 -4.46 -0.03 3.30
C LEU A 165 -5.17 -0.88 2.25
N PHE A 166 -4.94 -0.61 0.97
CA PHE A 166 -5.59 -1.40 -0.09
C PHE A 166 -4.85 -1.36 -1.42
N SER A 167 -5.01 -2.46 -2.16
CA SER A 167 -4.76 -2.51 -3.60
C SER A 167 -5.39 -3.77 -4.18
N LYS A 168 -6.00 -3.66 -5.37
CA LYS A 168 -6.45 -4.81 -6.16
C LYS A 168 -5.31 -5.65 -6.72
N GLN A 169 -4.12 -5.08 -6.77
CA GLN A 169 -2.94 -5.72 -7.32
C GLN A 169 -2.37 -6.78 -6.35
N VAL A 170 -2.80 -6.76 -5.09
CA VAL A 170 -2.35 -7.72 -4.06
C VAL A 170 -3.42 -8.78 -3.82
N LYS A 171 -3.01 -10.05 -3.71
CA LYS A 171 -3.89 -11.21 -3.46
C LYS A 171 -3.43 -12.10 -2.30
N GLU A 172 -2.56 -11.59 -1.43
CA GLU A 172 -2.14 -12.30 -0.22
C GLU A 172 -3.25 -12.40 0.82
N ASP A 173 -3.12 -13.32 1.77
CA ASP A 173 -4.04 -13.43 2.93
C ASP A 173 -3.47 -12.79 4.21
N THR A 174 -2.19 -12.42 4.22
CA THR A 174 -1.55 -11.61 5.27
C THR A 174 -0.39 -10.81 4.67
N LEU A 175 -0.11 -9.63 5.21
CA LEU A 175 0.97 -8.77 4.75
C LEU A 175 1.60 -8.01 5.94
N GLY A 176 2.88 -7.68 5.87
CA GLY A 176 3.55 -6.71 6.73
C GLY A 176 3.85 -5.40 5.98
N LEU A 177 4.09 -4.30 6.71
CA LEU A 177 4.40 -3.02 6.08
C LEU A 177 5.72 -3.08 5.31
N SER A 178 6.71 -3.84 5.79
CA SER A 178 8.02 -4.01 5.12
C SER A 178 7.96 -4.72 3.77
N GLN A 179 6.83 -5.36 3.46
CA GLN A 179 6.58 -6.04 2.18
C GLN A 179 5.99 -5.10 1.12
N LEU A 180 5.66 -3.85 1.48
CA LEU A 180 5.21 -2.81 0.56
C LEU A 180 6.39 -2.04 -0.05
N PRO A 181 6.20 -1.33 -1.17
CA PRO A 181 7.28 -0.57 -1.81
C PRO A 181 7.90 0.42 -0.81
N PRO A 182 9.24 0.50 -0.67
CA PRO A 182 9.87 1.37 0.32
C PRO A 182 9.47 2.86 0.18
N ALA A 183 9.44 3.37 -1.07
CA ALA A 183 8.99 4.73 -1.33
C ALA A 183 7.54 4.99 -0.90
N PHE A 184 6.68 3.96 -0.99
CA PHE A 184 5.31 4.04 -0.46
C PHE A 184 5.33 4.10 1.07
N VAL A 185 6.17 3.29 1.73
CA VAL A 185 6.27 3.27 3.20
C VAL A 185 6.73 4.63 3.72
N ASP A 186 7.73 5.27 3.09
CA ASP A 186 8.19 6.60 3.45
C ASP A 186 7.07 7.66 3.32
N ASP A 187 6.40 7.68 2.17
CA ASP A 187 5.29 8.60 1.91
C ASP A 187 4.09 8.34 2.85
N PHE A 188 3.84 7.07 3.18
CA PHE A 188 2.81 6.66 4.13
C PHE A 188 3.13 7.13 5.56
N VAL A 189 4.38 7.01 6.01
CA VAL A 189 4.84 7.52 7.32
C VAL A 189 4.70 9.04 7.39
N GLN A 190 5.08 9.76 6.33
CA GLN A 190 4.90 11.20 6.25
C GLN A 190 3.41 11.58 6.28
N TRP A 191 2.59 10.92 5.47
CA TRP A 191 1.14 11.14 5.46
C TRP A 191 0.54 10.87 6.84
N SER A 192 0.83 9.71 7.45
CA SER A 192 0.25 9.30 8.74
C SER A 192 0.59 10.29 9.84
N THR A 193 1.83 10.80 9.86
CA THR A 193 2.27 11.87 10.77
C THR A 193 1.49 13.16 10.55
N SER A 194 1.43 13.65 9.30
CA SER A 194 0.68 14.88 8.96
C SER A 194 -0.81 14.77 9.28
N ALA A 195 -1.34 13.56 9.06
CA ALA A 195 -2.71 13.19 9.30
C ALA A 195 -2.95 12.89 10.77
N ARG A 196 -1.98 12.96 11.69
CA ARG A 196 -2.15 12.64 13.13
C ARG A 196 -2.74 11.26 13.36
N VAL A 197 -2.28 10.28 12.61
CA VAL A 197 -2.49 8.85 12.89
C VAL A 197 -1.46 8.45 13.93
N GLY A 198 -1.88 7.69 14.95
CA GLY A 198 -0.96 7.21 15.98
C GLY A 198 0.13 6.29 15.40
N PRO A 199 1.31 6.20 16.05
CA PRO A 199 2.42 5.35 15.56
C PRO A 199 2.04 3.86 15.51
N VAL A 200 1.12 3.45 16.39
CA VAL A 200 0.55 2.11 16.47
C VAL A 200 -0.97 2.25 16.45
N VAL A 201 -1.63 1.59 15.50
CA VAL A 201 -3.08 1.66 15.22
C VAL A 201 -3.51 0.32 14.64
N THR A 202 -4.77 -0.09 14.75
CA THR A 202 -5.19 -1.32 14.10
C THR A 202 -5.07 -1.19 12.58
N ARG A 203 -4.40 -2.15 11.93
CA ARG A 203 -4.10 -2.10 10.51
C ARG A 203 -4.67 -3.30 9.77
N TYR A 204 -5.23 -3.00 8.61
CA TYR A 204 -5.78 -3.97 7.69
C TYR A 204 -5.27 -3.71 6.28
N PHE A 205 -5.32 -4.73 5.43
CA PHE A 205 -5.16 -4.60 4.00
C PHE A 205 -6.42 -5.11 3.27
N ILE A 206 -6.96 -4.34 2.33
CA ILE A 206 -8.07 -4.78 1.46
C ILE A 206 -7.50 -5.20 0.10
N THR A 207 -7.67 -6.47 -0.23
CA THR A 207 -7.04 -7.12 -1.40
C THR A 207 -7.90 -7.04 -2.66
N GLY A 208 -7.36 -7.51 -3.78
CA GLY A 208 -8.10 -7.67 -5.04
C GLY A 208 -9.27 -8.63 -4.98
N ASN A 209 -9.32 -9.50 -3.96
CA ASN A 209 -10.45 -10.40 -3.71
C ASN A 209 -11.55 -9.75 -2.86
N ASN A 210 -11.47 -8.43 -2.61
CA ASN A 210 -12.39 -7.68 -1.75
C ASN A 210 -12.48 -8.24 -0.32
N LYS A 211 -11.40 -8.86 0.15
CA LYS A 211 -11.24 -9.36 1.52
C LYS A 211 -10.38 -8.41 2.32
N LYS A 212 -10.74 -8.21 3.58
CA LYS A 212 -9.92 -7.53 4.58
C LYS A 212 -9.01 -8.56 5.23
N ILE A 213 -7.71 -8.31 5.22
CA ILE A 213 -6.69 -9.17 5.84
C ILE A 213 -5.90 -8.37 6.87
N LEU A 214 -5.16 -9.08 7.73
CA LEU A 214 -4.26 -8.43 8.68
C LEU A 214 -3.11 -7.78 7.90
N LEU A 215 -2.85 -6.50 8.22
CA LEU A 215 -1.59 -5.86 7.92
C LEU A 215 -0.79 -5.83 9.24
N GLU A 216 0.04 -6.85 9.44
CA GLU A 216 0.75 -7.08 10.69
C GLU A 216 1.79 -5.98 10.93
N HIS A 217 1.96 -5.58 12.20
CA HIS A 217 3.05 -4.71 12.59
C HIS A 217 4.35 -5.50 12.67
N ASP A 218 5.05 -5.53 11.55
CA ASP A 218 6.38 -6.07 11.43
C ASP A 218 7.47 -5.06 11.82
N GLU A 219 7.12 -3.83 12.23
CA GLU A 219 8.08 -2.88 12.78
C GLU A 219 8.73 -3.41 14.07
N ASP A 220 10.02 -3.11 14.23
CA ASP A 220 10.70 -3.13 15.53
C ASP A 220 10.99 -1.69 15.96
N PHE A 221 10.16 -1.17 16.88
CA PHE A 221 10.32 0.19 17.40
C PHE A 221 11.59 0.38 18.24
N CYS A 222 12.21 -0.72 18.71
CA CYS A 222 13.44 -0.69 19.49
C CYS A 222 14.69 -0.74 18.61
N GLY A 223 14.59 -1.35 17.43
CA GLY A 223 15.63 -1.34 16.40
C GLY A 223 15.59 -0.06 15.57
N SER A 224 16.76 0.42 15.17
CA SER A 224 16.91 1.46 14.15
C SER A 224 17.62 0.92 12.92
N ALA A 225 17.27 1.43 11.75
CA ALA A 225 17.88 1.02 10.47
C ALA A 225 19.38 1.33 10.39
N ASP A 226 19.86 2.31 11.16
CA ASP A 226 21.29 2.65 11.30
C ASP A 226 22.02 1.77 12.35
N GLY A 227 21.34 0.78 12.92
CA GLY A 227 21.87 -0.10 13.95
C GLY A 227 21.93 0.51 15.34
N THR A 228 21.45 1.75 15.52
CA THR A 228 21.32 2.33 16.86
C THR A 228 20.17 1.65 17.61
N VAL A 229 20.40 1.35 18.89
CA VAL A 229 19.35 0.80 19.76
C VAL A 229 18.66 1.97 20.43
N ALA A 230 17.33 1.96 20.41
CA ALA A 230 16.54 2.94 21.15
C ALA A 230 16.98 3.00 22.63
N PRO A 231 16.95 4.16 23.30
CA PRO A 231 17.18 4.21 24.73
C PRO A 231 16.26 3.22 25.45
N HIS A 232 16.82 2.36 26.32
CA HIS A 232 16.07 1.39 27.13
C HIS A 232 15.29 2.10 28.24
N ASN A 233 14.30 2.89 27.85
CA ASN A 233 13.36 3.56 28.76
C ASN A 233 11.99 2.87 28.78
N GLY A 234 11.86 1.70 28.15
CA GLY A 234 10.62 0.92 28.09
C GLY A 234 9.60 1.41 27.07
N ILE A 235 9.81 2.57 26.43
CA ILE A 235 8.83 3.16 25.51
C ILE A 235 8.74 2.33 24.22
N CYS A 236 9.87 1.95 23.64
CA CYS A 236 9.87 1.18 22.40
C CYS A 236 9.30 -0.24 22.61
N GLU A 237 9.63 -0.88 23.74
CA GLU A 237 9.08 -2.19 24.11
C GLU A 237 7.57 -2.10 24.34
N GLN A 238 7.10 -0.98 24.91
CA GLN A 238 5.68 -0.72 25.08
C GLN A 238 4.96 -0.55 23.74
N LEU A 239 5.57 0.11 22.75
CA LEU A 239 5.02 0.23 21.39
C LEU A 239 4.99 -1.13 20.68
N ASN A 240 6.07 -1.92 20.74
CA ASN A 240 6.10 -3.29 20.22
C ASN A 240 5.02 -4.17 20.87
N ALA A 241 4.81 -4.04 22.18
CA ALA A 241 3.76 -4.76 22.89
C ALA A 241 2.35 -4.34 22.44
N GLN A 242 2.10 -3.03 22.31
CA GLN A 242 0.83 -2.50 21.81
C GLN A 242 0.54 -2.96 20.39
N ALA A 243 1.55 -2.95 19.52
CA ALA A 243 1.44 -3.40 18.14
C ALA A 243 1.00 -4.86 18.08
N ALA A 244 1.67 -5.73 18.84
CA ALA A 244 1.30 -7.15 18.96
C ALA A 244 -0.13 -7.33 19.49
N ASP A 245 -0.55 -6.55 20.50
CA ASP A 245 -1.92 -6.60 21.02
C ASP A 245 -2.97 -6.21 19.96
N LEU A 246 -2.70 -5.16 19.19
CA LEU A 246 -3.61 -4.74 18.12
C LEU A 246 -3.68 -5.78 17.01
N ASP A 247 -2.56 -6.41 16.66
CA ASP A 247 -2.52 -7.47 15.64
C ASP A 247 -3.34 -8.69 16.04
N VAL A 248 -3.24 -9.15 17.29
CA VAL A 248 -4.03 -10.30 17.75
C VAL A 248 -5.52 -9.96 17.83
N THR A 249 -5.87 -8.76 18.28
CA THR A 249 -7.26 -8.30 18.29
C THR A 249 -7.81 -8.15 16.87
N ALA A 250 -7.00 -7.66 15.94
CA ALA A 250 -7.36 -7.55 14.52
C ALA A 250 -7.53 -8.92 13.87
N ALA A 251 -6.62 -9.86 14.13
CA ALA A 251 -6.70 -11.23 13.64
C ALA A 251 -7.96 -11.96 14.14
N ASP A 252 -8.26 -11.87 15.44
CA ASP A 252 -9.48 -12.47 16.02
C ASP A 252 -10.75 -11.87 15.42
N TYR A 253 -10.79 -10.54 15.25
CA TYR A 253 -11.89 -9.86 14.57
C TYR A 253 -12.09 -10.37 13.14
N LEU A 254 -11.00 -10.45 12.35
CA LEU A 254 -11.08 -10.91 10.95
C LEU A 254 -11.58 -12.34 10.82
N GLU A 255 -11.18 -13.23 11.73
CA GLU A 255 -11.65 -14.61 11.78
C GLU A 255 -13.15 -14.65 12.07
N GLN A 256 -13.60 -13.89 13.06
CA GLN A 256 -15.02 -13.78 13.43
C GLN A 256 -15.88 -13.25 12.29
N VAL A 257 -15.38 -12.28 11.53
CA VAL A 257 -16.13 -11.65 10.43
C VAL A 257 -15.85 -12.26 9.06
N HIS A 258 -15.13 -13.38 9.02
CA HIS A 258 -14.75 -14.07 7.78
C HIS A 258 -14.14 -13.13 6.73
N HIS A 259 -13.28 -12.21 7.16
CA HIS A 259 -12.58 -11.25 6.31
C HIS A 259 -13.47 -10.29 5.50
N ALA A 260 -14.73 -10.13 5.88
CA ALA A 260 -15.65 -9.19 5.23
C ALA A 260 -15.22 -7.72 5.45
N THR A 261 -15.43 -6.88 4.44
CA THR A 261 -14.97 -5.49 4.38
C THR A 261 -15.93 -4.48 5.01
N ASN A 262 -17.17 -4.89 5.29
CA ASN A 262 -18.24 -4.10 5.90
C ASN A 262 -18.92 -4.82 7.08
N ALA A 263 -18.27 -5.83 7.66
CA ALA A 263 -18.87 -6.59 8.75
C ALA A 263 -19.15 -5.73 9.97
N THR A 264 -20.07 -6.20 10.80
CA THR A 264 -20.32 -5.63 12.13
C THR A 264 -20.11 -6.74 13.15
N ALA A 265 -19.25 -6.52 14.13
CA ALA A 265 -19.05 -7.41 15.25
C ALA A 265 -19.41 -6.66 16.54
N TRP A 266 -19.97 -7.36 17.52
CA TRP A 266 -20.27 -6.76 18.82
C TRP A 266 -19.66 -7.69 19.86
N MET A 267 -18.47 -7.33 20.36
CA MET A 267 -17.69 -7.98 21.44
C MET A 267 -16.47 -8.81 20.99
N LEU A 268 -15.41 -8.78 21.82
CA LEU A 268 -14.31 -9.74 21.75
C LEU A 268 -14.85 -11.16 21.91
N SER A 269 -14.30 -12.10 21.15
CA SER A 269 -14.69 -13.50 21.29
C SER A 269 -14.37 -14.05 22.70
N PRO A 270 -15.16 -14.97 23.26
CA PRO A 270 -14.82 -15.63 24.53
C PRO A 270 -13.44 -16.29 24.50
N SER A 271 -13.03 -16.82 23.35
CA SER A 271 -11.68 -17.36 23.12
C SER A 271 -10.59 -16.30 23.30
N GLN A 272 -10.81 -15.08 22.81
CA GLN A 272 -9.85 -13.99 22.96
C GLN A 272 -9.72 -13.54 24.41
N ILE A 273 -10.84 -13.45 25.14
CA ILE A 273 -10.82 -13.13 26.59
C ILE A 273 -10.06 -14.19 27.37
N ALA A 274 -10.31 -15.47 27.08
CA ALA A 274 -9.59 -16.58 27.72
C ALA A 274 -8.09 -16.54 27.41
N TRP A 275 -7.71 -16.26 26.17
CA TRP A 275 -6.33 -16.14 25.75
C TRP A 275 -5.59 -14.99 26.46
N LEU A 276 -6.22 -13.81 26.58
CA LEU A 276 -5.65 -12.69 27.35
C LEU A 276 -5.34 -13.10 28.79
N GLY A 277 -6.25 -13.84 29.45
CA GLY A 277 -6.01 -14.38 30.78
C GLY A 277 -4.86 -15.38 30.87
N VAL A 278 -4.62 -16.19 29.83
CA VAL A 278 -3.45 -17.08 29.76
C VAL A 278 -2.17 -16.27 29.61
N ARG A 279 -2.14 -15.31 28.69
CA ARG A 279 -0.97 -14.44 28.46
C ARG A 279 -0.57 -13.71 29.73
N ASP A 280 -1.51 -13.08 30.41
CA ASP A 280 -1.24 -12.26 31.59
C ASP A 280 -0.70 -13.11 32.75
N ARG A 281 -1.23 -14.33 32.95
CA ARG A 281 -0.68 -15.28 33.94
C ARG A 281 0.72 -15.75 33.58
N THR A 282 0.98 -16.04 32.30
CA THR A 282 2.29 -16.53 31.84
C THR A 282 3.37 -15.46 31.95
N CYS A 283 3.05 -14.20 31.64
CA CYS A 283 4.04 -13.12 31.62
C CYS A 283 4.10 -12.27 32.90
N GLY A 284 3.16 -12.42 33.85
CA GLY A 284 3.10 -11.58 35.05
C GLY A 284 4.24 -11.76 36.06
N GLY A 285 5.00 -12.86 35.99
CA GLY A 285 6.06 -13.20 36.95
C GLY A 285 7.46 -13.37 36.37
N VAL A 286 7.67 -12.98 35.10
CA VAL A 286 8.96 -13.16 34.42
C VAL A 286 9.82 -11.89 34.51
N LEU A 287 11.14 -12.05 34.36
CA LEU A 287 12.11 -10.94 34.45
C LEU A 287 11.86 -9.81 33.43
N ASN A 288 11.38 -10.16 32.23
CA ASN A 288 11.03 -9.21 31.18
C ASN A 288 9.58 -9.45 30.69
N PRO A 289 8.57 -8.87 31.37
CA PRO A 289 7.17 -9.13 31.08
C PRO A 289 6.73 -8.61 29.70
N LEU A 290 7.27 -7.48 29.24
CA LEU A 290 6.95 -6.91 27.93
C LEU A 290 7.45 -7.79 26.78
N ASN A 291 8.71 -8.26 26.85
CA ASN A 291 9.24 -9.16 25.83
C ASN A 291 8.47 -10.49 25.80
N CYS A 292 8.11 -11.05 26.96
CA CYS A 292 7.23 -12.21 27.04
C CYS A 292 5.90 -11.96 26.32
N ARG A 293 5.23 -10.82 26.63
CA ARG A 293 3.96 -10.42 26.04
C ARG A 293 4.07 -10.29 24.52
N ILE A 294 5.08 -9.62 24.00
CA ILE A 294 5.33 -9.46 22.56
C ILE A 294 5.43 -10.83 21.88
N ASN A 295 6.31 -11.70 22.38
CA ASN A 295 6.59 -12.98 21.74
C ASN A 295 5.38 -13.92 21.73
N ILE A 296 4.71 -14.10 22.86
CA ILE A 296 3.55 -15.00 22.94
C ILE A 296 2.35 -14.46 22.15
N THR A 297 2.22 -13.13 22.06
CA THR A 297 1.14 -12.50 21.29
C THR A 297 1.37 -12.61 19.79
N ARG A 298 2.59 -12.35 19.29
CA ARG A 298 2.93 -12.59 17.89
C ARG A 298 2.75 -14.06 17.50
N GLN A 299 3.16 -15.00 18.36
CA GLN A 299 2.87 -16.42 18.13
C GLN A 299 1.37 -16.72 18.01
N ARG A 300 0.52 -16.08 18.83
CA ARG A 300 -0.93 -16.24 18.72
C ARG A 300 -1.46 -15.69 17.40
N VAL A 301 -0.97 -14.55 16.92
CA VAL A 301 -1.34 -14.01 15.60
C VAL A 301 -1.09 -15.06 14.52
N HIS A 302 0.10 -15.66 14.48
CA HIS A 302 0.45 -16.69 13.49
C HIS A 302 -0.38 -17.97 13.60
N ILE A 303 -0.84 -18.34 14.80
CA ILE A 303 -1.78 -19.44 14.99
C ILE A 303 -3.16 -19.10 14.40
N ILE A 304 -3.65 -17.87 14.60
CA ILE A 304 -4.95 -17.43 14.07
C ILE A 304 -4.89 -17.32 12.54
N THR A 305 -3.84 -16.69 12.01
CA THR A 305 -3.71 -16.45 10.56
C THR A 305 -3.20 -17.66 9.79
N GLY A 306 -2.68 -18.70 10.47
CA GLY A 306 -2.10 -19.89 9.86
C GLY A 306 -0.84 -19.63 9.04
N ARG A 307 -0.16 -18.50 9.27
CA ARG A 307 0.97 -18.01 8.46
C ARG A 307 2.28 -18.01 9.27
N PRO A 308 3.45 -18.19 8.63
CA PRO A 308 4.73 -18.10 9.33
C PRO A 308 5.00 -16.67 9.83
N PRO A 309 5.88 -16.51 10.83
CA PRO A 309 6.25 -15.19 11.34
C PRO A 309 6.86 -14.30 10.25
N ILE A 310 6.38 -13.06 10.17
CA ILE A 310 7.03 -12.02 9.37
C ILE A 310 8.30 -11.58 10.11
N ARG A 311 9.39 -11.41 9.37
CA ARG A 311 10.64 -10.94 9.97
C ARG A 311 10.46 -9.49 10.41
N PRO A 312 10.79 -9.15 11.68
CA PRO A 312 10.78 -7.77 12.12
C PRO A 312 11.70 -6.90 11.26
N HIS A 313 11.26 -5.69 10.94
CA HIS A 313 12.02 -4.69 10.22
C HIS A 313 12.28 -3.46 11.11
N PRO A 314 13.50 -2.92 11.13
CA PRO A 314 13.78 -1.71 11.90
C PRO A 314 12.96 -0.52 11.40
N VAL A 315 12.54 0.34 12.32
CA VAL A 315 11.86 1.59 11.95
C VAL A 315 12.89 2.60 11.43
N LEU A 316 12.60 3.23 10.30
CA LEU A 316 13.30 4.42 9.84
C LEU A 316 12.86 5.61 10.71
N ARG A 317 13.78 6.18 11.48
CA ARG A 317 13.54 7.32 12.37
C ARG A 317 13.97 8.64 11.73
#